data_AF-A0A6M3KDL8-F1
#
_entry.id   AF-A0A6M3KDL8-F1
#
_cell.length_a   1.000
_cell.length_b   1.000
_cell.length_c   1.000
_cell.angle_alpha   90.00
_cell.angle_beta   90.00
_cell.angle_gamma   90.00
#
_symmetry.space_group_name_H-M   'P 1'
#
loop_
_entity.id
_entity.type
_entity.pdbx_description
1 polymer ?
#
loop_
_entity_poly.entity_id
_entity_poly.type
_entity_poly.pdbx_seq_one_letter_code
_entity_poly.pdbx_strand_id
1 'polypeptide(L)'
;MIELLIFGSSRPLLFPFCWESFKKYVHYRKKMNVIFHEDQVFPKESKKVLSYLKKNNIPFESHCPSIGLGKSMDFLFKNVKSSYIFYLQDDWEFERPIDIDLLLWVMENNKNINCIFLNKYRNFKVLNDMIHPQYIYNGVDMCLYHAWSFLPGIWRMSKVIEYWDVRESHPEGYFTNRFGNHEERTDVKFCEEKMGVYTLGKSEDYRYIRHIGNDWRMASWRLEDGKPGGCNDPNRMDYPFRAPWLPKLEKRPSFKSMYSKEEIERSLSEEPKEILEIK
;
A
#
# COMPACT_ATOMS: atom_id res chain seq x y z
N MET A 1 10.43 15.75 6.37
CA MET A 1 9.73 15.67 5.08
C MET A 1 9.70 14.20 4.70
N ILE A 2 8.59 13.71 4.17
CA ILE A 2 8.42 12.32 3.70
C ILE A 2 7.91 12.36 2.26
N GLU A 3 8.37 11.42 1.44
CA GLU A 3 7.91 11.22 0.07
C GLU A 3 6.92 10.05 0.02
N LEU A 4 5.74 10.27 -0.58
CA LEU A 4 4.77 9.23 -0.88
C LEU A 4 5.03 8.72 -2.28
N LEU A 5 5.41 7.45 -2.37
CA LEU A 5 5.63 6.75 -3.63
C LEU A 5 4.49 5.76 -3.83
N ILE A 6 3.72 5.98 -4.90
CA ILE A 6 2.60 5.11 -5.26
C ILE A 6 2.95 4.38 -6.54
N PHE A 7 2.89 3.05 -6.53
CA PHE A 7 3.19 2.22 -7.68
C PHE A 7 1.91 1.65 -8.28
N GLY A 8 1.64 2.02 -9.52
CA GLY A 8 0.49 1.61 -10.31
C GLY A 8 0.82 0.61 -11.39
N SER A 9 -0.18 -0.18 -11.77
CA SER A 9 -0.05 -1.17 -12.86
C SER A 9 -1.34 -1.29 -13.69
N SER A 10 -1.77 -0.17 -14.28
CA SER A 10 -2.89 -0.12 -15.21
C SER A 10 -4.25 -0.50 -14.60
N ARG A 11 -4.51 -0.05 -13.36
CA ARG A 11 -5.74 -0.38 -12.60
C ARG A 11 -6.64 0.85 -12.37
N PRO A 12 -7.29 1.41 -13.41
CA PRO A 12 -8.09 2.62 -13.31
C PRO A 12 -9.32 2.51 -12.42
N LEU A 13 -9.79 1.29 -12.10
CA LEU A 13 -10.88 1.09 -11.16
C LEU A 13 -10.44 0.97 -9.70
N LEU A 14 -9.16 0.69 -9.42
CA LEU A 14 -8.66 0.50 -8.05
C LEU A 14 -8.03 1.78 -7.51
N PHE A 15 -7.21 2.45 -8.32
CA PHE A 15 -6.46 3.61 -7.86
C PHE A 15 -7.34 4.72 -7.26
N PRO A 16 -8.51 5.08 -7.84
CA PRO A 16 -9.39 6.07 -7.22
C PRO A 16 -9.83 5.68 -5.80
N PHE A 17 -10.14 4.40 -5.54
CA PHE A 17 -10.50 3.95 -4.18
C PHE A 17 -9.30 4.03 -3.23
N CYS A 18 -8.12 3.64 -3.70
CA CYS A 18 -6.89 3.76 -2.94
C CYS A 18 -6.63 5.23 -2.56
N TRP A 19 -6.68 6.13 -3.54
CA TRP A 19 -6.40 7.55 -3.34
C TRP A 19 -7.42 8.26 -2.45
N GLU A 20 -8.72 8.03 -2.66
CA GLU A 20 -9.75 8.65 -1.82
C GLU A 20 -9.70 8.15 -0.38
N SER A 21 -9.46 6.85 -0.17
CA SER A 21 -9.30 6.30 1.19
C SER A 21 -8.02 6.80 1.85
N PHE A 22 -6.91 6.92 1.11
CA PHE A 22 -5.66 7.51 1.60
C PHE A 22 -5.90 8.94 2.10
N LYS A 23 -6.50 9.82 1.29
CA LYS A 23 -6.78 11.22 1.68
C LYS A 23 -7.66 11.31 2.93
N LYS A 24 -8.60 10.37 3.08
CA LYS A 24 -9.52 10.35 4.22
C LYS A 24 -8.86 9.92 5.52
N TYR A 25 -8.00 8.92 5.47
CA TYR A 25 -7.51 8.23 6.68
C TYR A 25 -6.04 8.52 7.01
N VAL A 26 -5.25 9.01 6.08
CA VAL A 26 -3.82 9.29 6.32
C VAL A 26 -3.64 10.76 6.65
N HIS A 27 -3.13 11.03 7.84
CA HIS A 27 -2.92 12.38 8.36
C HIS A 27 -1.43 12.68 8.49
N TYR A 28 -1.01 13.81 7.93
CA TYR A 28 0.34 14.33 8.05
C TYR A 28 0.28 15.86 8.05
N ARG A 29 0.89 16.50 9.07
CA ARG A 29 0.78 17.96 9.27
C ARG A 29 1.67 18.77 8.34
N LYS A 30 2.73 18.16 7.78
CA LYS A 30 3.64 18.81 6.83
C LYS A 30 3.23 18.46 5.40
N LYS A 31 3.79 19.17 4.42
CA LYS A 31 3.61 18.84 3.02
C LYS A 31 4.24 17.47 2.72
N MET A 32 3.46 16.57 2.12
CA MET A 32 3.92 15.31 1.55
C MET A 32 4.24 15.53 0.07
N ASN A 33 5.42 15.11 -0.37
CA ASN A 33 5.74 15.09 -1.80
C ASN A 33 5.21 13.78 -2.39
N VAL A 34 4.26 13.87 -3.32
CA VAL A 34 3.56 12.71 -3.88
C VAL A 34 4.09 12.44 -5.27
N ILE A 35 4.50 11.20 -5.52
CA ILE A 35 4.91 10.72 -6.84
C ILE A 35 4.18 9.42 -7.12
N PHE A 36 3.35 9.42 -8.15
CA PHE A 36 2.76 8.21 -8.70
C PHE A 36 3.63 7.68 -9.85
N HIS A 37 3.97 6.39 -9.85
CA HIS A 37 4.57 5.75 -11.01
C HIS A 37 3.56 4.80 -11.64
N GLU A 38 3.23 5.04 -12.91
CA GLU A 38 2.40 4.14 -13.72
C GLU A 38 3.29 3.24 -14.57
N ASP A 39 3.35 1.96 -14.21
CA ASP A 39 3.96 0.94 -15.07
C ASP A 39 2.91 0.42 -16.05
N GLN A 40 3.03 0.75 -17.34
CA GLN A 40 1.97 0.54 -18.32
C GLN A 40 1.90 -0.93 -18.80
N VAL A 41 1.51 -1.83 -17.90
CA VAL A 41 1.26 -3.26 -18.17
C VAL A 41 0.16 -3.43 -19.23
N PHE A 42 -0.89 -2.62 -19.14
CA PHE A 42 -1.99 -2.56 -20.11
C PHE A 42 -2.16 -1.11 -20.61
N PRO A 43 -1.46 -0.70 -21.69
CA PRO A 43 -1.41 0.71 -22.11
C PRO A 43 -2.77 1.36 -22.36
N LYS A 44 -3.78 0.59 -22.80
CA LYS A 44 -5.15 1.11 -22.96
C LYS A 44 -5.81 1.48 -21.63
N GLU A 45 -5.59 0.68 -20.59
CA GLU A 45 -6.13 0.93 -19.25
C GLU A 45 -5.30 1.98 -18.50
N SER A 46 -3.98 2.00 -18.69
CA SER A 46 -3.12 3.09 -18.19
C SER A 46 -3.58 4.46 -18.65
N LYS A 47 -4.05 4.63 -19.89
CA LYS A 47 -4.61 5.91 -20.35
C LYS A 47 -5.70 6.44 -19.43
N LYS A 48 -6.53 5.57 -18.85
CA LYS A 48 -7.59 5.96 -17.90
C LYS A 48 -6.98 6.39 -16.55
N VAL A 49 -5.97 5.68 -16.07
CA VAL A 49 -5.21 6.05 -14.85
C VAL A 49 -4.54 7.41 -15.04
N LEU A 50 -3.82 7.61 -16.14
CA LEU A 50 -3.13 8.85 -16.47
C LEU A 50 -4.11 10.04 -16.60
N SER A 51 -5.28 9.81 -17.20
CA SER A 51 -6.34 10.84 -17.24
C SER A 51 -6.84 11.21 -15.85
N TYR A 52 -7.05 10.22 -14.97
CA TYR A 52 -7.43 10.48 -13.58
C TYR A 52 -6.35 11.26 -12.81
N LEU A 53 -5.08 10.88 -12.96
CA LEU A 53 -3.94 11.57 -12.34
C LEU A 53 -3.86 13.04 -12.79
N LYS A 54 -3.95 13.30 -14.10
CA LYS A 54 -3.98 14.65 -14.68
C LYS A 54 -5.15 15.47 -14.16
N LYS A 55 -6.36 14.90 -14.19
CA LYS A 55 -7.60 15.56 -13.71
C LYS A 55 -7.51 15.98 -12.24
N ASN A 56 -6.79 15.21 -11.42
CA ASN A 56 -6.63 15.47 -9.99
C ASN A 56 -5.29 16.15 -9.63
N ASN A 57 -4.52 16.63 -10.62
CA ASN A 57 -3.21 17.27 -10.42
C ASN A 57 -2.24 16.43 -9.57
N ILE A 58 -2.27 15.11 -9.70
CA ILE A 58 -1.37 14.20 -9.00
C ILE A 58 -0.09 14.06 -9.83
N PRO A 59 1.11 14.43 -9.31
CA PRO A 59 2.36 14.28 -10.05
C PRO A 59 2.63 12.81 -10.35
N PHE A 60 3.03 12.50 -11.60
CA PHE A 60 3.30 11.13 -12.00
C PHE A 60 4.44 11.00 -13.01
N GLU A 61 5.04 9.82 -12.99
CA GLU A 61 5.97 9.31 -13.99
C GLU A 61 5.35 8.04 -14.59
N SER A 62 5.70 7.69 -15.83
CA SER A 62 5.15 6.48 -16.45
C SER A 62 6.10 5.83 -17.44
N HIS A 63 6.03 4.50 -17.55
CA HIS A 63 6.85 3.73 -18.48
C HIS A 63 5.99 2.89 -19.42
N CYS A 64 6.26 3.00 -20.73
CA CYS A 64 5.67 2.19 -21.79
C CYS A 64 6.77 1.89 -22.82
N PRO A 65 7.23 0.63 -22.98
CA PRO A 65 6.70 -0.60 -22.36
C PRO A 65 6.92 -0.67 -20.84
N SER A 66 6.17 -1.56 -20.17
CA SER A 66 6.31 -1.80 -18.72
C SER A 66 7.72 -2.29 -18.38
N ILE A 67 8.24 -1.82 -17.25
CA ILE A 67 9.58 -2.14 -16.74
C ILE A 67 9.55 -3.05 -15.50
N GLY A 68 8.37 -3.30 -14.94
CA GLY A 68 8.17 -4.10 -13.74
C GLY A 68 8.43 -3.34 -12.44
N LEU A 69 7.79 -3.78 -11.36
CA LEU A 69 7.81 -3.09 -10.05
C LEU A 69 9.24 -2.78 -9.55
N GLY A 70 10.15 -3.76 -9.63
CA GLY A 70 11.52 -3.59 -9.18
C GLY A 70 12.26 -2.45 -9.87
N LYS A 71 12.17 -2.35 -11.21
CA LYS A 71 12.80 -1.25 -11.96
C LYS A 71 12.08 0.09 -11.74
N SER A 72 10.77 0.07 -11.57
CA SER A 72 9.98 1.25 -11.21
C SER A 72 10.42 1.82 -9.85
N MET A 73 10.63 0.94 -8.86
CA MET A 73 11.14 1.32 -7.55
C MET A 73 12.55 1.87 -7.63
N ASP A 74 13.46 1.22 -8.37
CA ASP A 74 14.81 1.71 -8.59
C ASP A 74 14.81 3.13 -9.20
N PHE A 75 13.99 3.34 -10.23
CA PHE A 75 13.85 4.65 -10.88
C PHE A 75 13.43 5.75 -9.89
N LEU A 76 12.46 5.48 -9.02
CA LEU A 76 12.03 6.46 -8.02
C LEU A 76 13.04 6.61 -6.87
N PHE A 77 13.61 5.52 -6.37
CA PHE A 77 14.53 5.54 -5.22
C PHE A 77 15.79 6.37 -5.47
N LYS A 78 16.27 6.44 -6.71
CA LYS A 78 17.39 7.32 -7.10
C LYS A 78 17.12 8.81 -6.89
N ASN A 79 15.85 9.19 -6.88
CA ASN A 79 15.42 10.59 -6.76
C ASN A 79 14.90 10.94 -5.37
N VAL A 80 14.75 9.94 -4.48
CA VAL A 80 14.28 10.14 -3.11
C VAL A 80 15.31 10.91 -2.30
N LYS A 81 14.88 12.00 -1.67
CA LYS A 81 15.73 12.86 -0.84
C LYS A 81 15.37 12.79 0.64
N SER A 82 14.17 12.29 0.97
CA SER A 82 13.75 12.17 2.36
C SER A 82 14.37 10.95 3.04
N SER A 83 14.65 11.05 4.34
CA SER A 83 15.12 9.93 5.16
C SER A 83 14.10 8.79 5.28
N TYR A 84 12.83 9.08 4.97
CA TYR A 84 11.73 8.13 4.99
C TYR A 84 10.88 8.27 3.74
N ILE A 85 10.28 7.17 3.31
CA ILE A 85 9.21 7.16 2.30
C ILE A 85 7.94 6.56 2.91
N PHE A 86 6.79 6.93 2.36
CA PHE A 86 5.58 6.15 2.45
C PHE A 86 5.48 5.33 1.15
N TYR A 87 5.63 4.02 1.25
CA TYR A 87 5.43 3.10 0.12
C TYR A 87 3.94 2.72 0.01
N LEU A 88 3.37 2.76 -1.20
CA LEU A 88 1.99 2.38 -1.48
C LEU A 88 1.85 1.74 -2.86
N GLN A 89 0.96 0.76 -3.01
CA GLN A 89 0.49 0.25 -4.30
C GLN A 89 -0.95 0.73 -4.56
N ASP A 90 -1.35 0.80 -5.82
CA ASP A 90 -2.65 1.34 -6.27
C ASP A 90 -3.88 0.47 -5.93
N ASP A 91 -3.68 -0.67 -5.28
CA ASP A 91 -4.68 -1.69 -4.97
C ASP A 91 -4.88 -1.93 -3.46
N TRP A 92 -4.68 -0.89 -2.66
CA TRP A 92 -4.94 -0.88 -1.22
C TRP A 92 -6.07 0.08 -0.85
N GLU A 93 -6.91 -0.30 0.12
CA GLU A 93 -7.92 0.59 0.70
C GLU A 93 -7.64 0.80 2.19
N PHE A 94 -7.67 2.06 2.63
CA PHE A 94 -7.51 2.44 4.03
C PHE A 94 -8.84 2.35 4.77
N GLU A 95 -8.83 1.70 5.93
CA GLU A 95 -10.03 1.45 6.75
C GLU A 95 -9.98 2.17 8.11
N ARG A 96 -8.80 2.64 8.55
CA ARG A 96 -8.58 3.31 9.86
C ARG A 96 -7.64 4.51 9.75
N PRO A 97 -7.81 5.53 10.63
CA PRO A 97 -6.89 6.66 10.68
C PRO A 97 -5.44 6.27 10.97
N ILE A 98 -4.51 6.97 10.33
CA ILE A 98 -3.05 6.79 10.47
C ILE A 98 -2.42 8.16 10.66
N ASP A 99 -1.70 8.35 11.77
CA ASP A 99 -0.95 9.57 12.06
C ASP A 99 0.53 9.38 11.66
N ILE A 100 0.94 9.97 10.54
CA ILE A 100 2.31 9.85 10.02
C ILE A 100 3.31 10.60 10.88
N ASP A 101 2.93 11.71 11.51
CA ASP A 101 3.82 12.44 12.41
C ASP A 101 4.18 11.59 13.63
N LEU A 102 3.20 10.87 14.19
CA LEU A 102 3.43 9.94 15.29
C LEU A 102 4.35 8.78 14.90
N LEU A 103 4.10 8.15 13.75
CA LEU A 103 4.93 7.03 13.29
C LEU A 103 6.37 7.44 12.97
N LEU A 104 6.56 8.61 12.34
CA LEU A 104 7.90 9.16 12.12
C LEU A 104 8.61 9.47 13.43
N TRP A 105 7.92 10.04 14.41
CA TRP A 105 8.48 10.29 15.74
C TRP A 105 8.92 8.99 16.42
N VAL A 106 8.12 7.93 16.33
CA VAL A 106 8.51 6.60 16.84
C VAL A 106 9.79 6.09 16.16
N MET A 107 9.87 6.14 14.83
CA MET A 107 11.07 5.72 14.09
C MET A 107 12.28 6.61 14.38
N GLU A 108 12.08 7.90 14.67
CA GLU A 108 13.17 8.81 15.02
C GLU A 108 13.74 8.52 16.41
N ASN A 109 12.91 8.12 17.38
CA ASN A 109 13.36 7.76 18.73
C ASN A 109 13.88 6.31 18.82
N ASN A 110 13.49 5.43 17.89
CA ASN A 110 13.90 4.03 17.88
C ASN A 110 14.60 3.73 16.56
N LYS A 111 15.92 3.97 16.52
CA LYS A 111 16.71 3.87 15.28
C LYS A 111 16.72 2.47 14.65
N ASN A 112 16.47 1.43 15.46
CA ASN A 112 16.37 0.05 14.99
C ASN A 112 15.07 -0.23 14.22
N ILE A 113 14.05 0.64 14.30
CA ILE A 113 12.85 0.52 13.49
C ILE A 113 13.15 1.06 12.10
N ASN A 114 13.14 0.18 11.10
CA ASN A 114 13.41 0.48 9.70
C ASN A 114 12.15 0.50 8.84
N CYS A 115 11.10 -0.20 9.27
CA CYS A 115 9.87 -0.26 8.51
C CYS A 115 8.66 -0.43 9.45
N ILE A 116 7.60 0.32 9.19
CA ILE A 116 6.29 0.16 9.84
C ILE A 116 5.25 -0.11 8.75
N PHE A 117 4.80 -1.36 8.65
CA PHE A 117 3.70 -1.76 7.79
C PHE A 117 2.34 -1.47 8.40
N LEU A 118 1.37 -1.22 7.53
CA LEU A 118 -0.02 -0.94 7.89
C LEU A 118 -0.92 -2.15 7.67
N ASN A 119 -0.48 -3.11 6.86
CA ASN A 119 -1.21 -4.34 6.63
C ASN A 119 -1.16 -5.23 7.88
N LYS A 120 -2.31 -5.81 8.22
CA LYS A 120 -2.41 -6.83 9.27
C LYS A 120 -3.25 -8.03 8.84
N TYR A 121 -2.75 -9.22 9.17
CA TYR A 121 -3.48 -10.49 9.18
C TYR A 121 -4.27 -10.61 10.49
N ARG A 122 -5.46 -11.19 10.45
CA ARG A 122 -6.36 -11.24 11.62
C ARG A 122 -5.83 -12.16 12.75
N ASN A 123 -4.89 -13.05 12.42
CA ASN A 123 -4.30 -14.03 13.35
C ASN A 123 -2.78 -13.82 13.49
N PHE A 124 -2.37 -12.59 13.81
CA PHE A 124 -0.95 -12.22 13.84
C PHE A 124 -0.12 -12.87 14.96
N LYS A 125 -0.74 -13.57 15.93
CA LYS A 125 0.00 -14.23 17.02
C LYS A 125 0.99 -15.27 16.48
N VAL A 126 0.59 -15.97 15.41
CA VAL A 126 1.40 -16.97 14.72
C VAL A 126 1.10 -16.87 13.23
N LEU A 127 2.00 -16.27 12.43
CA LEU A 127 1.92 -16.31 10.97
C LEU A 127 2.98 -17.30 10.48
N ASN A 128 2.56 -18.34 9.75
CA ASN A 128 3.45 -19.40 9.28
C ASN A 128 4.31 -20.02 10.40
N ASP A 129 3.69 -20.34 11.53
CA ASP A 129 4.35 -20.94 12.71
C ASP A 129 5.41 -20.07 13.41
N MET A 130 5.55 -18.80 13.03
CA MET A 130 6.48 -17.85 13.67
C MET A 130 5.77 -17.00 14.72
N ILE A 131 6.41 -16.83 15.89
CA ILE A 131 5.94 -15.93 16.94
C ILE A 131 6.19 -14.50 16.50
N HIS A 132 5.18 -13.62 16.56
CA HIS A 132 5.33 -12.19 16.32
C HIS A 132 5.21 -11.41 17.64
N PRO A 133 6.33 -11.11 18.35
CA PRO A 133 6.27 -10.38 19.61
C PRO A 133 5.66 -8.99 19.45
N GLN A 134 5.02 -8.51 20.52
CA GLN A 134 4.41 -7.19 20.59
C GLN A 134 5.24 -6.25 21.46
N TYR A 135 5.34 -5.01 21.01
CA TYR A 135 6.10 -3.95 21.66
C TYR A 135 5.27 -2.70 21.77
N ILE A 136 5.65 -1.83 22.71
CA ILE A 136 5.10 -0.49 22.83
C ILE A 136 6.26 0.49 22.65
N TYR A 137 6.31 1.17 21.51
CA TYR A 137 7.29 2.20 21.23
C TYR A 137 6.65 3.57 21.35
N ASN A 138 7.09 4.32 22.36
CA ASN A 138 6.57 5.65 22.64
C ASN A 138 5.03 5.71 22.73
N GLY A 139 4.41 4.69 23.34
CA GLY A 139 2.96 4.58 23.47
C GLY A 139 2.23 4.07 22.23
N VAL A 140 2.96 3.66 21.18
CA VAL A 140 2.40 3.03 19.98
C VAL A 140 2.64 1.53 20.02
N ASP A 141 1.55 0.76 20.00
CA ASP A 141 1.61 -0.69 19.89
C ASP A 141 2.14 -1.10 18.51
N MET A 142 3.04 -2.07 18.49
CA MET A 142 3.63 -2.64 17.27
C MET A 142 3.82 -4.14 17.42
N CYS A 143 3.70 -4.88 16.33
CA CYS A 143 4.06 -6.30 16.28
C CYS A 143 5.28 -6.48 15.37
N LEU A 144 6.31 -7.19 15.82
CA LEU A 144 7.45 -7.55 14.97
C LEU A 144 6.98 -8.32 13.74
N TYR A 145 7.63 -8.11 12.61
CA TYR A 145 7.33 -8.80 11.36
C TYR A 145 8.59 -9.41 10.76
N HIS A 146 8.49 -10.69 10.40
CA HIS A 146 9.64 -11.56 10.10
C HIS A 146 10.08 -11.48 8.63
N ALA A 147 9.59 -10.50 7.87
CA ALA A 147 9.90 -10.35 6.45
C ALA A 147 9.97 -8.88 6.06
N TRP A 148 10.89 -8.52 5.17
CA TRP A 148 10.69 -7.30 4.38
C TRP A 148 9.83 -7.67 3.18
N SER A 149 8.75 -6.93 2.97
CA SER A 149 7.82 -7.15 1.86
C SER A 149 7.33 -5.83 1.30
N PHE A 150 6.82 -5.86 0.07
CA PHE A 150 6.26 -4.69 -0.62
C PHE A 150 4.85 -4.37 -0.14
N LEU A 151 4.70 -4.16 1.17
CA LEU A 151 3.44 -3.79 1.83
C LEU A 151 3.42 -2.30 2.13
N PRO A 152 2.23 -1.65 2.11
CA PRO A 152 2.16 -0.23 2.40
C PRO A 152 2.61 0.10 3.81
N GLY A 153 3.39 1.17 3.93
CA GLY A 153 4.00 1.55 5.19
C GLY A 153 5.08 2.61 5.06
N ILE A 154 5.65 2.99 6.21
CA ILE A 154 6.75 3.95 6.28
C ILE A 154 8.07 3.19 6.30
N TRP A 155 8.95 3.50 5.36
CA TRP A 155 10.25 2.84 5.24
C TRP A 155 11.37 3.83 5.47
N ARG A 156 12.41 3.42 6.19
CA ARG A 156 13.65 4.16 6.38
C ARG A 156 14.54 3.98 5.16
N MET A 157 14.84 5.08 4.46
CA MET A 157 15.60 5.02 3.21
C MET A 157 17.05 4.60 3.39
N SER A 158 17.68 4.91 4.53
CA SER A 158 19.04 4.42 4.78
C SER A 158 19.11 2.89 4.79
N LYS A 159 18.06 2.21 5.29
CA LYS A 159 17.99 0.74 5.29
C LYS A 159 17.66 0.21 3.89
N VAL A 160 16.78 0.89 3.15
CA VAL A 160 16.48 0.54 1.76
C VAL A 160 17.76 0.60 0.92
N ILE A 161 18.52 1.70 0.99
CA ILE A 161 19.76 1.92 0.21
C ILE A 161 20.84 0.88 0.55
N GLU A 162 20.94 0.45 1.81
CA GLU A 162 21.90 -0.58 2.24
C GLU A 162 21.70 -1.91 1.50
N TYR A 163 20.44 -2.30 1.25
CA TYR A 163 20.11 -3.61 0.70
C TYR A 163 19.63 -3.60 -0.75
N TRP A 164 19.22 -2.46 -1.29
CA TRP A 164 18.72 -2.37 -2.66
C TRP A 164 19.86 -2.55 -3.68
N ASP A 165 19.81 -3.63 -4.47
CA ASP A 165 20.77 -3.87 -5.57
C ASP A 165 20.00 -4.03 -6.89
N VAL A 166 20.29 -3.13 -7.81
CA VAL A 166 19.61 -2.95 -9.10
C VAL A 166 20.17 -3.90 -10.16
N ARG A 167 21.31 -4.55 -9.90
CA ARG A 167 22.02 -5.38 -10.88
C ARG A 167 21.32 -6.71 -11.17
N GLU A 168 20.28 -7.04 -10.41
CA GLU A 168 19.51 -8.27 -10.58
C GLU A 168 18.34 -8.08 -11.55
N SER A 169 17.99 -9.16 -12.26
CA SER A 169 16.82 -9.17 -13.15
C SER A 169 15.48 -8.98 -12.40
N HIS A 170 15.47 -9.31 -11.11
CA HIS A 170 14.33 -9.24 -10.19
C HIS A 170 14.79 -8.57 -8.88
N PRO A 171 15.06 -7.25 -8.89
CA PRO A 171 15.66 -6.56 -7.76
C PRO A 171 14.76 -6.59 -6.51
N GLU A 172 13.45 -6.72 -6.69
CA GLU A 172 12.49 -6.86 -5.59
C GLU A 172 12.67 -8.18 -4.82
N GLY A 173 12.81 -9.31 -5.52
CA GLY A 173 13.04 -10.61 -4.91
C GLY A 173 14.40 -10.65 -4.20
N TYR A 174 15.43 -10.12 -4.87
CA TYR A 174 16.76 -10.03 -4.30
C TYR A 174 16.81 -9.16 -3.04
N PHE A 175 16.20 -7.96 -3.07
CA PHE A 175 16.14 -7.04 -1.94
C PHE A 175 15.58 -7.72 -0.68
N THR A 176 14.45 -8.41 -0.80
CA THR A 176 13.88 -9.13 0.36
C THR A 176 14.80 -10.22 0.88
N ASN A 177 15.51 -10.93 0.00
CA ASN A 177 16.42 -12.02 0.34
C ASN A 177 17.69 -11.59 1.07
N ARG A 178 18.15 -10.35 0.90
CA ARG A 178 19.35 -9.87 1.59
C ARG A 178 19.14 -9.56 3.08
N PHE A 179 17.88 -9.50 3.55
CA PHE A 179 17.59 -9.31 4.96
C PHE A 179 17.81 -10.55 5.82
N GLY A 180 18.12 -11.70 5.21
CA GLY A 180 18.37 -12.97 5.89
C GLY A 180 17.70 -14.13 5.16
N ASN A 181 18.20 -15.34 5.38
CA ASN A 181 17.59 -16.56 4.87
C ASN A 181 16.31 -16.93 5.67
N HIS A 182 15.64 -18.02 5.30
CA HIS A 182 14.40 -18.43 5.96
C HIS A 182 14.59 -18.76 7.45
N GLU A 183 15.68 -19.44 7.81
CA GLU A 183 16.00 -19.85 9.18
C GLU A 183 16.29 -18.63 10.07
N GLU A 184 17.12 -17.70 9.59
CA GLU A 184 17.42 -16.44 10.30
C GLU A 184 16.15 -15.62 10.57
N ARG A 185 15.20 -15.62 9.62
CA ARG A 185 13.92 -14.92 9.79
C ARG A 185 12.99 -15.57 10.81
N THR A 186 13.26 -16.79 11.26
CA THR A 186 12.51 -17.38 12.39
C THR A 186 13.04 -16.90 13.74
N ASP A 187 14.26 -16.34 13.80
CA ASP A 187 14.85 -15.79 15.01
C ASP A 187 14.35 -14.36 15.26
N VAL A 188 13.59 -14.19 16.35
CA VAL A 188 13.07 -12.89 16.82
C VAL A 188 14.19 -11.87 16.98
N LYS A 189 15.31 -12.24 17.60
CA LYS A 189 16.41 -11.32 17.89
C LYS A 189 17.07 -10.85 16.59
N PHE A 190 17.26 -11.78 15.65
CA PHE A 190 17.74 -11.44 14.31
C PHE A 190 16.79 -10.44 13.63
N CYS A 191 15.47 -10.70 13.63
CA CYS A 191 14.48 -9.82 13.05
C CYS A 191 14.49 -8.42 13.70
N GLU A 192 14.60 -8.33 15.02
CA GLU A 192 14.68 -7.05 15.74
C GLU A 192 15.94 -6.25 15.39
N GLU A 193 17.11 -6.91 15.44
CA GLU A 193 18.42 -6.24 15.33
C GLU A 193 18.82 -5.96 13.87
N LYS A 194 18.49 -6.86 12.94
CA LYS A 194 18.94 -6.76 11.55
C LYS A 194 17.90 -6.19 10.61
N MET A 195 16.63 -6.55 10.81
CA MET A 195 15.55 -6.14 9.91
C MET A 195 14.85 -4.89 10.44
N GLY A 196 14.36 -4.92 11.69
CA GLY A 196 13.66 -3.79 12.29
C GLY A 196 12.31 -3.51 11.63
N VAL A 197 11.58 -4.56 11.24
CA VAL A 197 10.31 -4.44 10.52
C VAL A 197 9.17 -4.74 11.48
N TYR A 198 8.19 -3.83 11.54
CA TYR A 198 7.06 -3.93 12.45
C TYR A 198 5.75 -3.67 11.71
N THR A 199 4.65 -4.16 12.24
CA THR A 199 3.29 -3.79 11.83
C THR A 199 2.63 -2.93 12.90
N LEU A 200 1.84 -1.94 12.49
CA LEU A 200 1.19 -1.00 13.41
C LEU A 200 0.03 -1.64 14.21
N GLY A 201 0.04 -1.51 15.53
CA GLY A 201 -1.00 -1.93 16.50
C GLY A 201 -0.70 -3.26 17.21
N LYS A 202 -1.71 -3.87 17.85
CA LYS A 202 -1.68 -5.21 18.47
C LYS A 202 -2.14 -6.34 17.53
N SER A 203 -1.83 -7.61 17.85
CA SER A 203 -2.24 -8.75 16.98
C SER A 203 -3.75 -8.90 16.82
N GLU A 204 -4.53 -8.47 17.82
CA GLU A 204 -5.99 -8.56 17.84
C GLU A 204 -6.68 -7.30 17.27
N ASP A 205 -5.89 -6.29 16.86
CA ASP A 205 -6.45 -5.06 16.31
C ASP A 205 -7.08 -5.29 14.93
N TYR A 206 -8.14 -4.54 14.66
CA TYR A 206 -8.64 -4.40 13.30
C TYR A 206 -7.53 -3.87 12.38
N ARG A 207 -7.46 -4.41 11.16
CA ARG A 207 -6.48 -3.96 10.16
C ARG A 207 -6.64 -2.46 9.83
N TYR A 208 -5.54 -1.80 9.48
CA TYR A 208 -5.55 -0.40 9.05
C TYR A 208 -5.85 -0.26 7.56
N ILE A 209 -5.44 -1.25 6.77
CA ILE A 209 -5.63 -1.30 5.33
C ILE A 209 -6.05 -2.70 4.88
N ARG A 210 -6.71 -2.81 3.73
CA ARG A 210 -6.98 -4.08 3.05
C ARG A 210 -6.48 -4.05 1.62
N HIS A 211 -6.06 -5.22 1.13
CA HIS A 211 -5.77 -5.39 -0.30
C HIS A 211 -7.09 -5.52 -1.06
N ILE A 212 -7.27 -4.72 -2.11
CA ILE A 212 -8.45 -4.73 -2.98
C ILE A 212 -8.16 -5.25 -4.39
N GLY A 213 -6.89 -5.48 -4.73
CA GLY A 213 -6.46 -6.04 -6.02
C GLY A 213 -7.00 -7.46 -6.28
N ASN A 214 -7.29 -8.22 -5.23
CA ASN A 214 -7.81 -9.59 -5.32
C ASN A 214 -9.34 -9.66 -5.28
N ASP A 215 -10.05 -8.53 -5.24
CA ASP A 215 -11.50 -8.55 -5.40
C ASP A 215 -11.80 -8.91 -6.87
N TRP A 216 -12.05 -10.19 -7.12
CA TRP A 216 -12.37 -10.76 -8.44
C TRP A 216 -13.49 -10.03 -9.20
N ARG A 217 -14.28 -9.20 -8.50
CA ARG A 217 -15.35 -8.35 -9.07
C ARG A 217 -14.83 -7.03 -9.65
N MET A 218 -13.63 -6.60 -9.27
CA MET A 218 -12.93 -5.40 -9.76
C MET A 218 -11.83 -5.76 -10.76
N ALA A 219 -11.57 -7.06 -10.96
CA ALA A 219 -10.60 -7.58 -11.91
C ALA A 219 -11.24 -7.73 -13.30
N SER A 220 -11.42 -6.61 -14.03
CA SER A 220 -11.62 -6.65 -15.49
C SER A 220 -10.36 -7.12 -16.24
N TRP A 221 -9.24 -7.20 -15.53
CA TRP A 221 -7.90 -7.61 -15.97
C TRP A 221 -7.67 -9.05 -15.53
N ARG A 222 -8.17 -10.00 -16.32
CA ARG A 222 -7.59 -11.34 -16.33
C ARG A 222 -6.32 -11.29 -17.17
N LEU A 223 -5.32 -12.12 -16.84
CA LEU A 223 -4.33 -12.53 -17.83
C LEU A 223 -5.09 -13.09 -19.05
N GLU A 224 -4.50 -13.10 -20.26
CA GLU A 224 -5.17 -13.62 -21.47
C GLU A 224 -5.72 -15.05 -21.27
N ASP A 225 -5.17 -15.82 -20.32
CA ASP A 225 -5.60 -17.18 -19.94
C ASP A 225 -6.76 -17.24 -18.94
N GLY A 226 -7.30 -16.11 -18.51
CA GLY A 226 -8.47 -16.05 -17.66
C GLY A 226 -8.21 -16.20 -16.16
N LYS A 227 -6.96 -16.29 -15.69
CA LYS A 227 -6.66 -16.46 -14.25
C LYS A 227 -6.61 -15.13 -13.49
N PRO A 228 -7.07 -15.10 -12.22
CA PRO A 228 -6.88 -13.95 -11.35
C PRO A 228 -5.39 -13.79 -11.03
N GLY A 229 -4.81 -12.65 -11.40
CA GLY A 229 -3.50 -12.24 -10.91
C GLY A 229 -3.63 -11.71 -9.49
N GLY A 230 -3.56 -12.60 -8.49
CA GLY A 230 -3.75 -12.20 -7.10
C GLY A 230 -3.64 -13.33 -6.07
N CYS A 231 -3.09 -13.02 -4.89
CA CYS A 231 -3.03 -13.91 -3.73
C CYS A 231 -4.41 -13.98 -3.05
N ASN A 232 -4.94 -15.15 -2.68
CA ASN A 232 -6.19 -15.20 -1.90
C ASN A 232 -5.98 -14.45 -0.56
N ASP A 233 -6.78 -13.42 -0.23
CA ASP A 233 -6.74 -12.77 1.10
C ASP A 233 -7.59 -13.59 2.09
N PRO A 234 -6.98 -14.36 3.02
CA PRO A 234 -7.71 -15.17 3.98
C PRO A 234 -8.43 -14.34 5.06
N ASN A 235 -8.23 -13.01 5.12
CA ASN A 235 -8.75 -12.14 6.19
C ASN A 235 -9.94 -11.26 5.75
N ARG A 236 -10.71 -11.70 4.76
CA ARG A 236 -11.92 -10.99 4.32
C ARG A 236 -12.92 -10.88 5.49
N MET A 237 -13.04 -9.69 6.10
CA MET A 237 -14.05 -9.47 7.16
C MET A 237 -15.46 -9.47 6.59
N ASP A 238 -16.40 -10.20 7.18
CA ASP A 238 -17.81 -10.12 6.79
C ASP A 238 -18.42 -8.74 7.09
N TYR A 239 -19.44 -8.38 6.30
CA TYR A 239 -20.16 -7.09 6.35
C TYR A 239 -20.57 -6.59 7.76
N PRO A 240 -21.01 -7.44 8.72
CA PRO A 240 -21.47 -6.99 10.03
C PRO A 240 -20.40 -6.24 10.84
N PHE A 241 -19.12 -6.57 10.63
CA PHE A 241 -18.01 -6.03 11.42
C PHE A 241 -17.50 -4.68 10.89
N ARG A 242 -17.98 -4.22 9.72
CA ARG A 242 -17.55 -2.96 9.08
C ARG A 242 -18.52 -1.80 9.29
N ALA A 243 -19.74 -2.08 9.77
CA ALA A 243 -20.85 -1.14 9.86
C ALA A 243 -20.59 0.13 10.71
N PRO A 244 -19.81 0.11 11.82
CA PRO A 244 -19.64 1.30 12.67
C PRO A 244 -18.70 2.38 12.11
N TRP A 245 -17.83 2.03 11.15
CA TRP A 245 -16.72 2.89 10.69
C TRP A 245 -16.90 3.40 9.26
N LEU A 246 -17.96 2.96 8.59
CA LEU A 246 -18.42 3.51 7.33
C LEU A 246 -19.27 4.75 7.66
N PRO A 247 -19.03 5.93 7.04
CA PRO A 247 -20.04 6.99 7.06
C PRO A 247 -21.36 6.40 6.57
N LYS A 248 -22.51 6.93 7.00
CA LYS A 248 -23.86 6.46 6.61
C LYS A 248 -24.00 6.30 5.07
N LEU A 249 -23.48 5.20 4.56
CA LEU A 249 -23.76 4.67 3.26
C LEU A 249 -25.02 3.88 3.50
N GLU A 250 -26.13 4.37 2.97
CA GLU A 250 -27.37 3.62 2.89
C GLU A 250 -27.05 2.17 2.53
N LYS A 251 -27.64 1.23 3.29
CA LYS A 251 -27.42 -0.22 3.21
C LYS A 251 -26.93 -0.63 1.81
N ARG A 252 -25.66 -1.05 1.70
CA ARG A 252 -25.14 -1.62 0.45
C ARG A 252 -25.89 -2.93 0.19
N PRO A 253 -26.67 -3.05 -0.89
CA PRO A 253 -27.25 -4.33 -1.27
C PRO A 253 -26.16 -5.24 -1.85
N SER A 254 -26.35 -6.54 -1.70
CA SER A 254 -25.46 -7.56 -2.25
C SER A 254 -25.25 -7.39 -3.76
N PHE A 255 -24.03 -7.64 -4.23
CA PHE A 255 -23.54 -7.50 -5.61
C PHE A 255 -24.18 -8.47 -6.64
N LYS A 256 -25.47 -8.78 -6.51
CA LYS A 256 -26.28 -9.33 -7.61
C LYS A 256 -26.94 -8.23 -8.45
N SER A 257 -26.81 -6.97 -8.06
CA SER A 257 -27.38 -5.84 -8.79
C SER A 257 -26.53 -4.59 -8.60
N MET A 258 -26.38 -3.80 -9.68
CA MET A 258 -25.80 -2.44 -9.73
C MET A 258 -24.27 -2.47 -9.88
N TYR A 259 -23.71 -2.37 -11.09
CA TYR A 259 -24.03 -1.45 -12.16
C TYR A 259 -23.96 -2.16 -13.52
N SER A 260 -24.81 -1.77 -14.47
CA SER A 260 -24.58 -2.09 -15.87
C SER A 260 -23.30 -1.39 -16.34
N LYS A 261 -22.61 -1.98 -17.33
CA LYS A 261 -21.42 -1.37 -17.94
C LYS A 261 -21.68 0.08 -18.37
N GLU A 262 -22.90 0.39 -18.80
CA GLU A 262 -23.32 1.74 -19.18
C GLU A 262 -23.30 2.75 -18.02
N GLU A 263 -23.58 2.34 -16.77
CA GLU A 263 -23.60 3.28 -15.64
C GLU A 263 -22.18 3.68 -15.19
N ILE A 264 -21.22 2.77 -15.36
CA ILE A 264 -19.80 3.04 -15.13
C ILE A 264 -19.29 4.01 -16.20
N GLU A 265 -19.62 3.75 -17.47
CA GLU A 265 -19.25 4.63 -18.59
C GLU A 265 -19.85 6.03 -18.45
N ARG A 266 -21.11 6.14 -17.96
CA ARG A 266 -21.75 7.44 -17.69
C ARG A 266 -21.01 8.23 -16.60
N SER A 267 -20.63 7.59 -15.50
CA SER A 267 -19.91 8.27 -14.39
C SER A 267 -18.51 8.77 -14.80
N LEU A 268 -17.89 8.12 -15.78
CA LEU A 268 -16.62 8.54 -16.37
C LEU A 268 -16.79 9.65 -17.43
N SER A 269 -18.02 9.89 -17.91
CA SER A 269 -18.34 10.86 -18.97
C SER A 269 -18.90 12.19 -18.48
N GLU A 270 -19.34 12.29 -17.23
CA GLU A 270 -19.90 13.54 -16.68
C GLU A 270 -18.78 14.48 -16.21
N GLU A 271 -18.78 15.72 -16.71
CA GLU A 271 -17.87 16.76 -16.25
C GLU A 271 -18.17 17.14 -14.78
N PRO A 272 -17.13 17.42 -13.96
CA PRO A 272 -17.36 17.78 -12.57
C PRO A 272 -18.06 19.14 -12.48
N LYS A 273 -19.14 19.20 -11.70
CA LYS A 273 -19.63 20.48 -11.18
C LYS A 273 -18.54 21.10 -10.30
N GLU A 274 -18.27 22.38 -10.52
CA GLU A 274 -17.27 23.17 -9.80
C GLU A 274 -17.38 22.94 -8.29
N ILE A 275 -16.27 22.48 -7.69
CA ILE A 275 -16.15 22.40 -6.24
C ILE A 275 -15.61 23.75 -5.76
N LEU A 276 -16.43 24.43 -4.98
CA LEU A 276 -16.15 25.69 -4.28
C LEU A 276 -14.78 25.67 -3.59
N GLU A 277 -13.99 26.71 -3.85
CA GLU A 277 -12.73 27.02 -3.17
C GLU A 277 -12.93 27.09 -1.64
N ILE A 278 -12.08 26.39 -0.90
CA ILE A 278 -11.99 26.53 0.56
C ILE A 278 -10.76 27.40 0.85
N LYS A 279 -11.02 28.56 1.46
CA LYS A 279 -10.03 29.53 1.96
C LYS A 279 -9.22 29.00 3.13
#